data_AF-A0A7Y6PSK7-F1
#
_entry.id   AF-A0A7Y6PSK7-F1
#
_cell.length_a   1.000
_cell.length_b   1.000
_cell.length_c   1.000
_cell.angle_alpha   90.00
_cell.angle_beta   90.00
_cell.angle_gamma   90.00
#
_symmetry.space_group_name_H-M   'P 1'
#
loop_
_entity.id
_entity.type
_entity.pdbx_description
1 polymer ?
#
loop_
_entity_poly.entity_id
_entity_poly.type
_entity_poly.pdbx_seq_one_letter_code
_entity_poly.pdbx_strand_id
1 'polypeptide(L)' 'MRADDAPLNFTMGAYLEDPMSYAEAKQIALLRLELRTCWEKQDYAGAGVALARLSQVAGNDNELSAEVRRWAFKLQVA' A
#
# COMPACT_ATOMS: atom_id res chain seq x y z
N MET A 1 -41.57 -38.01 7.33
CA MET A 1 -40.32 -37.54 7.94
C MET A 1 -39.75 -36.53 6.96
N ARG A 2 -39.96 -35.23 7.20
CA ARG A 2 -39.48 -34.15 6.30
C ARG A 2 -37.97 -34.04 6.50
N ALA A 3 -37.21 -34.02 5.40
CA ALA A 3 -35.82 -33.63 5.42
C ALA A 3 -35.77 -32.13 5.73
N ASP A 4 -35.15 -31.79 6.85
CA ASP A 4 -34.76 -30.42 7.20
C ASP A 4 -33.64 -29.98 6.24
N ASP A 5 -34.02 -29.44 5.09
CA ASP A 5 -33.13 -28.68 4.20
C ASP A 5 -32.91 -27.28 4.79
N ALA A 6 -32.06 -27.20 5.82
CA ALA A 6 -31.48 -25.93 6.24
C ALA A 6 -30.33 -25.61 5.28
N PRO A 7 -30.38 -24.50 4.50
CA PRO A 7 -29.22 -24.09 3.73
C PRO A 7 -28.09 -23.75 4.72
N LEU A 8 -26.94 -24.38 4.54
CA LEU A 8 -25.71 -24.01 5.22
C LEU A 8 -25.43 -22.55 4.89
N ASN A 9 -25.82 -21.65 5.81
CA ASN A 9 -25.49 -20.25 5.76
C ASN A 9 -23.98 -20.17 6.03
N PHE A 10 -23.20 -20.42 4.98
CA PHE A 10 -21.77 -20.16 4.93
C PHE A 10 -21.64 -18.64 5.02
N THR A 11 -21.65 -18.15 6.25
CA THR A 11 -21.18 -16.80 6.56
C THR A 11 -19.72 -16.81 6.15
N MET A 12 -19.50 -16.39 4.90
CA MET A 12 -18.22 -16.06 4.31
C MET A 12 -17.68 -14.82 5.04
N GLY A 13 -17.45 -14.98 6.35
CA GLY A 13 -16.79 -14.01 7.18
C GLY A 13 -15.31 -14.08 6.85
N ALA A 14 -14.77 -12.94 6.44
CA ALA A 14 -13.37 -12.56 6.59
C ALA A 14 -12.33 -13.12 5.60
N TYR A 15 -12.53 -12.96 4.29
CA TYR A 15 -11.41 -12.83 3.35
C TYR A 15 -11.70 -11.83 2.22
N LEU A 16 -12.21 -10.65 2.56
CA LEU A 16 -12.12 -9.51 1.66
C LEU A 16 -10.98 -8.62 2.17
N GLU A 17 -9.75 -9.03 1.89
CA GLU A 17 -8.75 -8.01 1.57
C GLU A 17 -9.32 -7.31 0.34
N ASP A 18 -9.84 -6.09 0.49
CA ASP A 18 -10.27 -5.30 -0.65
C ASP A 18 -9.04 -5.20 -1.58
N PRO A 19 -9.05 -5.84 -2.75
CA PRO A 19 -7.89 -5.80 -3.63
C PRO A 19 -7.67 -4.34 -4.02
N MET A 20 -6.42 -3.88 -3.89
CA MET A 20 -6.02 -2.52 -4.20
C MET A 20 -6.65 -2.07 -5.53
N SER A 21 -7.37 -0.95 -5.49
CA SER A 21 -8.04 -0.43 -6.66
C SER A 21 -7.01 0.00 -7.72
N TYR A 22 -7.42 -0.03 -8.98
CA TYR A 22 -6.55 0.46 -10.07
C TYR A 22 -6.09 1.91 -9.86
N ALA A 23 -6.95 2.75 -9.26
CA ALA A 23 -6.61 4.12 -8.92
C ALA A 23 -5.48 4.21 -7.88
N GLU A 24 -5.57 3.40 -6.82
CA GLU A 24 -4.53 3.31 -5.78
C GLU A 24 -3.22 2.76 -6.35
N ALA A 25 -3.28 1.69 -7.15
CA ALA A 25 -2.11 1.12 -7.79
C ALA A 25 -1.40 2.14 -8.69
N LYS A 26 -2.17 2.92 -9.47
CA LYS A 26 -1.62 4.01 -10.29
C LYS A 26 -0.98 5.11 -9.43
N GLN A 27 -1.63 5.49 -8.33
CA GLN A 27 -1.10 6.49 -7.41
C GLN A 27 0.23 6.04 -6.79
N ILE A 28 0.32 4.78 -6.36
CA ILE A 28 1.56 4.19 -5.81
C ILE A 28 2.68 4.20 -6.85
N ALA A 29 2.38 3.81 -8.09
CA ALA A 29 3.37 3.82 -9.16
C ALA A 29 3.92 5.23 -9.44
N LEU A 30 3.06 6.25 -9.44
CA LEU A 30 3.46 7.65 -9.61
C LEU A 30 4.33 8.14 -8.44
N LEU A 31 3.93 7.83 -7.21
CA LEU A 31 4.70 8.22 -6.01
C LEU A 31 6.08 7.55 -5.98
N ARG A 32 6.18 6.26 -6.36
CA ARG A 32 7.48 5.58 -6.49
C ARG A 32 8.37 6.22 -7.55
N LEU A 33 7.80 6.66 -8.67
CA LEU A 33 8.53 7.35 -9.72
C LEU A 33 9.04 8.72 -9.23
N GLU A 34 8.17 9.54 -8.65
CA GLU A 34 8.51 10.86 -8.10
C GLU A 34 9.63 10.74 -7.07
N LEU A 35 9.47 9.81 -6.12
CA LEU A 35 10.45 9.55 -5.08
C LEU A 35 11.83 9.19 -5.67
N ARG A 36 11.86 8.30 -6.67
CA ARG A 36 13.11 7.90 -7.32
C ARG A 36 13.74 9.05 -8.10
N THR A 37 12.95 9.83 -8.83
CA THR A 37 13.44 11.00 -9.58
C THR A 37 14.02 12.06 -8.64
N CYS A 38 13.35 12.36 -7.53
CA CYS A 38 13.88 13.26 -6.50
C CYS A 38 15.19 12.72 -5.92
N TRP A 39 15.25 11.42 -5.60
CA TRP A 39 16.47 10.77 -5.12
C TRP A 39 17.65 10.90 -6.12
N GLU A 40 17.41 10.60 -7.40
CA GLU A 40 18.43 10.71 -8.46
C GLU A 40 18.94 12.15 -8.64
N LYS A 41 18.08 13.14 -8.39
CA LYS A 41 18.41 14.57 -8.43
C LYS A 41 19.01 15.10 -7.12
N GLN A 42 19.21 14.25 -6.11
CA GLN A 42 19.63 14.63 -4.76
C GLN A 42 18.67 15.64 -4.08
N ASP A 43 17.41 15.69 -4.53
CA ASP A 43 16.35 16.46 -3.90
C ASP A 43 15.71 15.63 -2.79
N TYR A 44 16.40 15.56 -1.64
CA TYR A 44 15.94 14.76 -0.50
C TYR A 44 14.67 15.33 0.15
N ALA A 45 14.44 16.63 0.05
CA ALA A 45 13.22 17.26 0.52
C ALA A 45 12.02 16.80 -0.32
N GLY A 46 12.13 16.83 -1.65
CA GLY A 46 11.12 16.31 -2.56
C GLY A 46 10.88 14.81 -2.39
N ALA A 47 11.96 14.03 -2.22
CA ALA A 47 11.85 12.60 -1.95
C ALA A 47 11.12 12.31 -0.62
N GLY A 48 11.35 13.12 0.41
CA GLY A 48 10.64 13.05 1.70
C GLY A 48 9.15 13.33 1.57
N VAL A 49 8.75 14.30 0.74
CA VAL A 49 7.33 14.60 0.46
C VAL A 49 6.65 13.43 -0.26
N ALA A 50 7.29 12.88 -1.29
CA ALA A 50 6.77 11.72 -2.01
C ALA A 50 6.64 10.49 -1.10
N LEU A 51 7.62 10.27 -0.21
CA LEU A 51 7.61 9.19 0.76
C LEU A 51 6.48 9.34 1.79
N ALA A 52 6.26 10.55 2.31
CA ALA A 52 5.16 10.83 3.24
C ALA A 52 3.80 10.50 2.62
N ARG A 53 3.60 10.84 1.34
CA ARG A 53 2.39 10.47 0.58
C ARG A 53 2.29 8.96 0.35
N LEU A 54 3.39 8.29 0.03
CA LEU A 54 3.42 6.83 -0.14
C LEU A 54 3.03 6.12 1.16
N SER A 55 3.49 6.63 2.31
CA SER A 55 3.13 6.14 3.65
C SER A 55 1.63 6.23 3.92
N GLN A 56 0.96 7.28 3.45
CA GLN A 56 -0.50 7.42 3.60
C GLN A 56 -1.28 6.38 2.78
N VAL A 57 -0.77 6.01 1.60
CA VAL A 57 -1.41 5.02 0.72
C VAL A 57 -1.08 3.58 1.14
N ALA A 58 0.04 3.35 1.83
CA ALA A 58 0.42 2.03 2.31
C ALA A 58 -0.62 1.41 3.25
N GLY A 59 -1.35 2.22 4.03
CA GLY A 59 -2.43 1.72 4.89
C GLY A 59 -1.98 0.51 5.73
N ASN A 60 -2.63 -0.64 5.54
CA ASN A 60 -2.31 -1.92 6.18
C ASN A 60 -1.50 -2.88 5.29
N ASP A 61 -1.08 -2.45 4.09
CA ASP A 61 -0.26 -3.26 3.20
C ASP A 61 1.15 -3.38 3.79
N ASN A 62 1.50 -4.61 4.21
CA ASN A 62 2.77 -4.90 4.86
C ASN A 62 3.97 -4.72 3.92
N GLU A 63 3.80 -5.04 2.63
CA GLU A 63 4.87 -4.93 1.64
C GLU A 63 5.16 -3.46 1.33
N LEU A 64 4.12 -2.65 1.16
CA LEU A 64 4.26 -1.22 0.93
C LEU A 64 4.80 -0.51 2.18
N SER A 65 4.34 -0.91 3.36
CA SER A 65 4.86 -0.42 4.63
C SER A 65 6.36 -0.73 4.81
N ALA A 66 6.80 -1.92 4.41
CA ALA A 66 8.22 -2.29 4.44
C ALA A 66 9.06 -1.45 3.46
N GLU A 67 8.53 -1.17 2.26
CA GLU A 67 9.18 -0.27 1.31
C GLU A 67 9.32 1.15 1.86
N VAL A 68 8.25 1.70 2.44
CA VAL A 68 8.26 3.04 3.05
C VAL A 68 9.35 3.13 4.12
N ARG A 69 9.47 2.11 4.99
CA ARG A 69 10.52 2.06 6.02
C ARG A 69 11.93 2.02 5.43
N ARG A 70 12.15 1.21 4.37
CA ARG A 70 13.46 1.14 3.68
C ARG A 70 13.86 2.49 3.12
N TRP A 71 12.93 3.20 2.49
CA TRP A 71 13.18 4.53 1.95
C TRP A 71 13.37 5.60 3.03
N ALA A 72 12.61 5.55 4.12
CA ALA A 72 12.77 6.46 5.24
C ALA A 72 14.18 6.34 5.84
N PHE A 73 14.65 5.11 6.06
CA PHE A 73 16.03 4.86 6.51
C PHE A 73 17.05 5.41 5.50
N LYS A 74 16.85 5.14 4.22
CA LYS A 74 17.75 5.61 3.15
C LYS A 74 17.86 7.15 3.11
N LEU A 75 16.77 7.87 3.34
CA LEU A 75 16.76 9.34 3.39
C LEU A 75 17.38 9.89 4.68
N GLN A 76 17.28 9.17 5.80
CA GLN A 76 17.91 9.61 7.06
C GLN A 76 19.44 9.57 7.01
N VAL A 77 20.01 8.72 6.15
CA VAL A 77 21.47 8.54 6.00
C VAL A 77 22.06 9.28 4.78
N ALA A 78 21.22 10.04 4.04
CA ALA A 78 21.60 10.75 2.81
C ALA A 78 22.02 12.19 3.10
#